data_AF-A0A962Y1P8-F1
#
_entry.id   AF-A0A962Y1P8-F1
#
_cell.length_a   1.000
_cell.length_b   1.000
_cell.length_c   1.000
_cell.angle_alpha   90.00
_cell.angle_beta   90.00
_cell.angle_gamma   90.00
#
_symmetry.space_group_name_H-M   'P 1'
#
loop_
_entity.id
_entity.type
_entity.pdbx_description
1 polymer ?
#
loop_
_entity_poly.entity_id
_entity_poly.type
_entity_poly.pdbx_seq_one_letter_code
_entity_poly.pdbx_strand_id
1 'polypeptide(L)' 'MVAVESGTAECQYCYVLRPNRSLSWRQNLGVFGGLCLVTLMLVLPLVSMGFWLVLPFAGLELLAVGIGLYFV' A
#
# COMPACT_ATOMS: atom_id res chain seq x y z
N MET A 1 -14.24 -8.51 -4.26
CA MET A 1 -15.00 -9.23 -3.23
C MET A 1 -16.46 -9.06 -3.58
N VAL A 2 -17.23 -10.14 -3.71
CA VAL A 2 -18.62 -10.07 -4.15
C VAL A 2 -19.49 -9.93 -2.90
N ALA A 3 -20.18 -8.80 -2.76
CA ALA A 3 -21.20 -8.62 -1.74
C ALA A 3 -22.55 -8.96 -2.37
N VAL A 4 -23.30 -9.88 -1.77
CA VAL A 4 -24.67 -10.20 -2.17
C VAL A 4 -25.60 -9.38 -1.28
N GLU A 5 -26.36 -8.47 -1.88
CA GLU A 5 -27.40 -7.72 -1.17
C GLU A 5 -28.78 -8.34 -1.51
N SER A 6 -29.54 -8.74 -0.49
CA SER A 6 -30.85 -9.37 -0.62
C SER A 6 -31.95 -8.30 -0.51
N GLY A 7 -32.57 -7.94 -1.63
CA GLY A 7 -33.71 -7.01 -1.64
C GLY A 7 -35.01 -7.72 -1.26
N THR A 8 -35.76 -7.20 -0.28
CA THR A 8 -36.95 -7.84 0.32
C THR A 8 -38.25 -7.65 -0.47
N ALA A 9 -38.22 -7.04 -1.66
CA ALA A 9 -39.45 -6.72 -2.40
C ALA A 9 -39.87 -7.84 -3.37
N GLU A 10 -38.93 -8.44 -4.09
CA GLU A 10 -39.12 -9.58 -5.00
C GLU A 10 -37.77 -10.29 -5.06
N CYS A 11 -37.71 -11.63 -4.98
CA CYS A 11 -36.48 -12.43 -4.85
C CYS A 11 -35.44 -12.22 -5.98
N GLN A 12 -34.76 -11.07 -6.04
CA GLN A 12 -33.66 -10.78 -6.94
C GLN A 12 -32.37 -10.70 -6.12
N TYR A 13 -31.48 -11.66 -6.35
CA TYR A 13 -30.11 -11.61 -5.85
C TYR A 13 -29.35 -10.57 -6.68
N CYS A 14 -28.97 -9.46 -6.07
CA CYS A 14 -28.14 -8.45 -6.71
C CYS A 14 -26.67 -8.70 -6.35
N TYR A 15 -25.86 -9.05 -7.34
CA TYR A 15 -24.41 -9.20 -7.18
C TYR A 15 -23.75 -7.84 -7.37
N VAL A 16 -23.31 -7.22 -6.27
CA VAL A 16 -22.57 -5.96 -6.33
C VAL A 16 -21.07 -6.27 -6.36
N LEU A 17 -20.47 -6.06 -7.53
CA LEU A 17 -19.02 -6.12 -7.70
C LEU A 17 -18.41 -4.87 -7.05
N ARG A 18 -18.00 -4.99 -5.79
CA ARG A 18 -17.25 -3.94 -5.10
C ARG A 18 -15.74 -4.17 -5.25
N PRO A 19 -14.96 -3.12 -5.55
CA PRO A 19 -13.52 -3.21 -5.45
C PRO A 19 -13.15 -3.61 -4.03
N ASN A 20 -12.24 -4.58 -3.90
CA ASN A 20 -11.84 -5.12 -2.61
C ASN A 20 -10.96 -4.10 -1.88
N ARG A 21 -11.57 -3.16 -1.14
CA ARG A 21 -10.87 -2.30 -0.17
C ARG A 21 -10.60 -3.09 1.10
N SER A 22 -9.70 -4.08 1.01
CA SER A 22 -9.29 -4.90 2.16
C SER A 22 -8.46 -4.12 3.18
N LEU A 23 -7.83 -3.02 2.76
CA LEU A 23 -7.02 -2.15 3.62
C LEU A 23 -7.62 -0.75 3.65
N SER A 24 -7.92 -0.27 4.85
CA SER A 24 -8.23 1.14 5.07
C SER A 24 -6.98 2.00 4.83
N TRP A 25 -7.16 3.26 4.45
CA TRP A 25 -6.07 4.22 4.22
C TRP A 25 -5.05 4.26 5.37
N ARG A 26 -5.53 4.15 6.62
CA ARG A 26 -4.70 4.09 7.82
C ARG A 26 -3.80 2.84 7.87
N GLN A 27 -4.32 1.69 7.48
CA GLN A 27 -3.52 0.47 7.42
C GLN A 27 -2.52 0.52 6.26
N ASN A 28 -2.89 1.15 5.14
CA ASN A 28 -1.99 1.38 4.01
C ASN A 28 -0.78 2.24 4.42
N LEU A 29 -1.02 3.30 5.20
CA LEU A 29 0.04 4.12 5.82
C LEU A 29 0.91 3.32 6.79
N GLY A 30 0.31 2.40 7.58
CA GLY A 30 1.06 1.52 8.47
C GLY A 30 2.00 0.57 7.72
N VAL A 31 1.52 -0.03 6.64
CA VAL A 31 2.34 -0.90 5.76
C VAL A 31 3.46 -0.08 5.11
N PHE A 32 3.14 1.11 4.60
CA PHE A 32 4.14 2.02 4.03
C PHE A 32 5.22 2.43 5.04
N GLY A 33 4.82 2.79 6.26
CA GLY A 33 5.75 3.12 7.34
C GLY A 33 6.67 1.95 7.71
N GLY A 34 6.13 0.73 7.74
CA GLY A 34 6.92 -0.48 7.95
C GLY A 34 7.95 -0.72 6.83
N LEU A 35 7.53 -0.52 5.57
CA LEU A 35 8.41 -0.62 4.40
C LEU A 35 9.56 0.40 4.48
N CYS A 36 9.24 1.67 4.75
CA CYS A 36 10.23 2.72 4.95
C CYS A 36 11.26 2.35 6.03
N LEU A 37 10.80 1.82 7.16
CA LEU A 37 11.67 1.45 8.28
C LEU A 37 12.65 0.33 7.88
N VAL A 38 12.15 -0.73 7.25
CA VAL A 38 12.99 -1.85 6.78
C VAL A 38 14.00 -1.38 5.75
N THR A 39 13.57 -0.57 4.77
CA THR A 39 14.46 -0.01 3.74
C THR A 39 15.53 0.88 4.37
N LEU A 40 15.18 1.77 5.31
CA LEU A 40 16.15 2.62 5.98
C LEU A 40 17.15 1.82 6.83
N MET A 41 16.71 0.77 7.52
CA MET A 41 17.62 -0.12 8.26
C MET A 41 18.70 -0.74 7.37
N LEU A 42 18.36 -1.06 6.12
CA LEU A 42 19.33 -1.61 5.16
C LEU A 42 20.19 -0.51 4.52
N VAL A 43 19.62 0.65 4.22
CA VAL A 43 20.31 1.75 3.53
C VAL A 43 21.32 2.46 4.43
N LEU A 44 20.99 2.69 5.71
CA LEU A 44 21.85 3.40 6.66
C LEU A 44 23.29 2.83 6.77
N PRO A 45 23.50 1.51 6.98
CA PRO A 45 24.85 0.95 7.02
C PRO A 45 25.59 1.09 5.69
N LEU A 46 24.91 0.94 4.55
CA LEU A 46 25.52 1.09 3.24
C LEU A 46 25.97 2.54 2.98
N VAL A 47 25.14 3.52 3.35
CA VAL A 47 25.50 4.94 3.27
C VAL A 47 26.69 5.24 4.19
N SER A 48 26.74 4.66 5.39
CA SER A 48 27.88 4.82 6.32
C SER A 48 29.18 4.22 5.78
N MET A 49 29.11 3.19 4.95
CA MET A 49 30.26 2.59 4.25
C MET A 49 30.70 3.37 3.01
N GLY A 50 30.03 4.49 2.68
CA GLY A 50 30.38 5.33 1.54
C GLY A 50 29.55 5.07 0.27
N PHE A 51 28.55 4.18 0.31
CA PHE A 51 27.64 3.96 -0.82
C PHE A 51 26.52 5.01 -0.88
N TRP A 52 26.92 6.28 -1.03
CA TRP A 52 26.00 7.42 -1.07
C TRP A 52 24.96 7.31 -2.19
N LEU A 53 25.30 6.62 -3.28
CA LEU A 53 24.39 6.41 -4.40
C LEU A 53 23.14 5.63 -4.00
N VAL A 54 23.20 4.77 -2.98
CA VAL A 54 22.05 3.95 -2.56
C VAL A 54 20.90 4.82 -2.03
N LEU A 55 21.22 5.97 -1.41
CA LEU A 55 20.23 6.86 -0.79
C LEU A 55 19.20 7.42 -1.81
N PRO A 56 19.59 8.03 -2.94
CA PRO A 56 18.61 8.54 -3.92
C PRO A 56 17.80 7.42 -4.58
N PHE A 57 18.37 6.24 -4.83
CA PHE A 57 17.60 5.12 -5.40
C PHE A 57 16.56 4.57 -4.42
N ALA A 58 16.95 4.37 -3.15
CA ALA A 58 16.03 3.94 -2.11
C ALA A 58 14.92 4.98 -1.86
N GLY A 59 15.26 6.28 -1.88
CA GLY A 59 14.27 7.35 -1.77
C GLY A 59 13.28 7.37 -2.94
N LEU A 60 13.76 7.14 -4.18
CA LEU A 60 12.92 7.12 -5.37
C LEU A 60 11.97 5.91 -5.38
N GLU A 61 12.44 4.76 -4.91
CA GLU A 61 11.60 3.57 -4.72
C GLU A 61 10.49 3.83 -3.70
N LEU A 62 10.82 4.39 -2.54
CA LEU A 62 9.83 4.74 -1.50
C LEU A 62 8.83 5.80 -2.00
N LEU A 63 9.28 6.78 -2.80
CA LEU A 63 8.38 7.75 -3.43
C LEU A 63 7.44 7.08 -4.44
N ALA A 64 7.93 6.20 -5.30
CA ALA A 64 7.11 5.48 -6.27
C ALA A 64 6.03 4.64 -5.57
N VAL A 65 6.41 3.92 -4.51
CA VAL A 65 5.46 3.15 -3.69
C VAL A 65 4.46 4.08 -3.00
N GLY A 66 4.90 5.19 -2.42
CA GLY A 66 4.03 6.16 -1.75
C GLY A 66 3.00 6.76 -2.71
N ILE A 67 3.42 7.11 -3.94
CA ILE A 67 2.53 7.59 -5.00
C ILE A 67 1.52 6.51 -5.39
N GLY A 68 1.99 5.27 -5.62
CA GLY A 68 1.12 4.15 -5.97
C GLY A 68 0.07 3.84 -4.91
N LEU A 69 0.44 3.94 -3.63
CA LEU A 69 -0.49 3.77 -2.51
C LEU A 69 -1.50 4.91 -2.43
N TYR A 70 -1.10 6.15 -2.72
CA TYR A 70 -2.00 7.32 -2.72
C TYR A 70 -3.08 7.26 -3.80
N PHE A 71 -2.78 6.68 -4.97
CA PHE A 71 -3.74 6.54 -6.07
C PHE A 71 -4.81 5.45 -5.87
N VAL A 72 -4.69 4.60 -4.83
CA VAL A 72 -5.58 3.47 -4.50
C VAL A 72 -6.61 3.85 -3.43
#